data_AF-A0A831T5W8-F1
#
_entry.id   AF-A0A831T5W8-F1
#
_cell.length_a   1.000
_cell.length_b   1.000
_cell.length_c   1.000
_cell.angle_alpha   90.00
_cell.angle_beta   90.00
_cell.angle_gamma   90.00
#
_symmetry.space_group_name_H-M   'P 1'
#
loop_
_entity.id
_entity.type
_entity.pdbx_description
1 polymer ?
#
loop_
_entity_poly.entity_id
_entity_poly.type
_entity_poly.pdbx_seq_one_letter_code
_entity_poly.pdbx_strand_id
1 'polypeptide(L)'
;MSTDVSMSRIPFHPEDERMIASMSVWMRFIGIFTIVGGFLTLFVALLLIALFSTVQHFEQTELRQFYAQLSEGWPLLLGIAILVLAVSGMTIWAGGALHQAGEDFKLVASTDVADQFYLARGLDRLRLFFKLEVLKAGLGVVLAVLFAALVMTTQLVAQ
;
A
#
# COMPACT_ATOMS: atom_id res chain seq x y z
N MET A 1 -46.01 -9.58 -0.59
CA MET A 1 -45.50 -10.94 -0.36
C MET A 1 -44.12 -10.99 -0.98
N SER A 2 -43.08 -10.62 -0.22
CA SER A 2 -41.70 -10.66 -0.70
C SER A 2 -41.25 -12.12 -0.72
N THR A 3 -41.07 -12.67 -1.90
CA THR A 3 -40.41 -13.96 -2.09
C THR A 3 -38.98 -13.81 -1.60
N ASP A 4 -38.70 -14.27 -0.37
CA ASP A 4 -37.36 -14.57 0.09
C ASP A 4 -36.77 -15.59 -0.88
N VAL A 5 -35.97 -15.11 -1.84
CA VAL A 5 -35.15 -15.97 -2.68
C VAL A 5 -34.10 -16.55 -1.75
N SER A 6 -34.42 -17.71 -1.15
CA SER A 6 -33.48 -18.53 -0.42
C SER A 6 -32.32 -18.81 -1.38
N MET A 7 -31.21 -18.08 -1.22
CA MET A 7 -30.04 -18.28 -2.05
C MET A 7 -29.53 -19.68 -1.73
N SER A 8 -29.67 -20.58 -2.70
CA SER A 8 -29.17 -21.96 -2.62
C SER A 8 -27.69 -21.93 -2.24
N ARG A 9 -27.36 -22.57 -1.11
CA ARG A 9 -25.97 -22.88 -0.71
C ARG A 9 -25.25 -23.48 -1.91
N ILE A 10 -24.04 -23.00 -2.21
CA ILE A 10 -23.17 -23.69 -3.17
C ILE A 10 -22.64 -24.93 -2.44
N PRO A 11 -22.88 -26.15 -2.95
CA PRO A 11 -22.35 -27.35 -2.31
C PRO A 11 -20.83 -27.43 -2.57
N PHE A 12 -20.04 -26.80 -1.70
CA PHE A 12 -18.59 -26.95 -1.71
C PHE A 12 -18.19 -28.34 -1.21
N HIS A 13 -17.09 -28.87 -1.74
CA HIS A 13 -16.48 -30.04 -1.13
C HIS A 13 -15.83 -29.64 0.21
N PRO A 14 -15.80 -30.53 1.22
CA PRO A 14 -15.20 -30.23 2.52
C PRO A 14 -13.72 -29.81 2.44
N GLU A 15 -13.02 -30.21 1.38
CA GLU A 15 -11.64 -29.80 1.09
C GLU A 15 -11.55 -28.34 0.64
N ASP A 16 -12.47 -27.88 -0.21
CA ASP A 16 -12.55 -26.50 -0.67
C ASP A 16 -12.89 -25.55 0.47
N GLU A 17 -13.83 -25.94 1.35
CA GLU A 17 -14.20 -25.14 2.53
C GLU A 17 -12.99 -24.92 3.45
N ARG A 18 -12.18 -25.95 3.68
CA ARG A 18 -10.93 -25.84 4.46
C ARG A 18 -9.91 -24.94 3.76
N MET A 19 -9.80 -25.03 2.45
CA MET A 19 -8.90 -24.18 1.66
C MET A 19 -9.32 -22.70 1.76
N ILE A 20 -10.61 -22.40 1.59
CA ILE A 20 -11.16 -21.04 1.71
C ILE A 20 -10.95 -20.50 3.13
N ALA A 21 -11.22 -21.33 4.15
CA ALA A 21 -10.98 -20.95 5.54
C ALA A 21 -9.49 -20.66 5.80
N SER A 22 -8.57 -21.50 5.32
CA SER A 22 -7.13 -21.27 5.43
C SER A 22 -6.70 -19.98 4.73
N MET A 23 -7.18 -19.76 3.50
CA MET A 23 -6.88 -18.56 2.71
C MET A 23 -7.37 -17.31 3.42
N SER A 24 -8.55 -17.35 4.04
CA SER A 24 -9.11 -16.23 4.81
C SER A 24 -8.18 -15.78 5.95
N VAL A 25 -7.59 -16.73 6.67
CA VAL A 25 -6.66 -16.45 7.78
C VAL A 25 -5.36 -15.85 7.23
N TRP A 26 -4.80 -16.44 6.17
CA TRP A 26 -3.59 -15.93 5.54
C TRP A 26 -3.75 -14.53 4.97
N MET A 27 -4.86 -14.24 4.31
CA MET A 27 -5.15 -12.92 3.74
C MET A 27 -5.26 -11.85 4.83
N ARG A 28 -5.89 -12.16 5.96
CA ARG A 28 -5.98 -11.24 7.12
C ARG A 28 -4.59 -10.98 7.70
N PHE A 29 -3.80 -12.03 7.88
CA PHE A 29 -2.43 -11.93 8.38
C PHE A 29 -1.58 -11.05 7.48
N ILE A 30 -1.51 -11.37 6.18
CA ILE A 30 -0.74 -10.58 5.20
C ILE A 30 -1.26 -9.15 5.15
N GLY A 31 -2.58 -8.94 5.15
CA GLY A 31 -3.18 -7.60 5.15
C GLY A 31 -2.72 -6.73 6.32
N ILE A 32 -2.65 -7.30 7.54
CA ILE A 32 -2.12 -6.59 8.72
C ILE A 32 -0.65 -6.22 8.52
N PHE A 33 0.18 -7.18 8.06
CA PHE A 33 1.59 -6.90 7.79
C PHE A 33 1.77 -5.81 6.73
N THR A 34 0.97 -5.82 5.67
CA THR A 34 0.99 -4.78 4.63
C THR A 34 0.59 -3.41 5.19
N ILE A 35 -0.45 -3.33 6.03
CA ILE A 35 -0.86 -2.08 6.70
C ILE A 35 0.27 -1.54 7.57
N VAL A 36 0.84 -2.38 8.43
CA VAL A 36 1.96 -1.99 9.32
C VAL A 36 3.16 -1.52 8.51
N GLY A 37 3.50 -2.24 7.44
CA GLY A 37 4.58 -1.86 6.52
C GLY A 37 4.33 -0.48 5.90
N GLY A 38 3.11 -0.22 5.42
CA GLY A 38 2.74 1.09 4.86
C GLY A 38 2.83 2.23 5.87
N PHE A 39 2.40 2.02 7.11
CA PHE A 39 2.56 3.02 8.19
C PHE A 39 4.03 3.23 8.57
N LEU A 40 4.84 2.17 8.60
CA LEU A 40 6.27 2.28 8.86
C LEU A 40 6.96 3.11 7.79
N THR A 41 6.67 2.86 6.51
CA THR A 41 7.20 3.67 5.39
C THR A 41 6.78 5.14 5.52
N LEU A 42 5.50 5.40 5.83
CA LEU A 42 5.00 6.76 6.05
C LEU A 42 5.74 7.45 7.21
N PHE A 43 5.91 6.75 8.34
CA PHE A 43 6.62 7.27 9.51
C PHE A 43 8.07 7.63 9.17
N VAL A 44 8.79 6.74 8.50
CA VAL A 44 10.18 6.99 8.08
C VAL A 44 10.26 8.17 7.11
N ALA A 45 9.36 8.27 6.14
CA ALA A 45 9.33 9.39 5.20
C ALA A 45 9.11 10.73 5.92
N LEU A 46 8.14 10.79 6.83
CA LEU A 46 7.87 11.99 7.63
C LEU A 46 9.02 12.34 8.57
N LEU A 47 9.65 11.35 9.19
CA LEU A 47 10.84 11.53 10.03
C LEU A 47 11.98 12.16 9.22
N LEU A 48 12.26 11.66 8.02
CA LEU A 48 13.29 12.21 7.15
C LEU A 48 12.98 13.66 6.74
N ILE A 49 11.73 13.98 6.41
CA ILE A 49 11.30 15.35 6.09
C ILE A 49 11.48 16.27 7.32
N ALA A 50 11.08 15.82 8.50
CA ALA A 50 11.20 16.59 9.74
C ALA A 50 12.67 16.83 10.13
N LEU A 51 13.52 15.81 10.02
CA LEU A 51 14.97 15.92 10.24
C LEU A 51 15.58 16.91 9.25
N PHE A 52 15.23 16.80 7.97
CA PHE A 52 15.70 17.71 6.92
C PHE A 52 15.31 19.16 7.22
N SER A 53 14.06 19.41 7.61
CA SER A 53 13.57 20.73 8.00
C SER A 53 14.24 21.28 9.25
N THR A 54 14.63 20.42 10.19
CA THR A 54 15.30 20.82 11.44
C THR A 54 16.74 21.26 11.16
N VAL A 55 17.46 20.49 10.34
CA VAL A 55 18.85 20.79 9.98
C VAL A 55 18.95 22.11 9.18
N GLN A 56 17.90 22.52 8.45
CA GLN A 56 17.85 23.82 7.75
C GLN A 56 17.93 25.03 8.69
N HIS A 57 17.56 24.88 9.97
CA HIS A 57 17.56 25.97 10.94
C HIS A 57 18.92 26.17 11.63
N PHE A 58 19.89 25.26 11.42
CA PHE A 58 21.21 25.37 12.04
C PHE A 58 22.17 26.19 11.17
N GLU A 59 22.73 27.28 11.73
CA GLU A 59 23.69 28.19 11.08
C GLU A 59 25.12 27.61 10.95
N GLN A 60 25.29 26.34 10.62
CA GLN A 60 26.62 25.84 10.26
C GLN A 60 26.94 26.16 8.79
N THR A 61 28.09 26.79 8.57
CA THR A 61 28.55 27.28 7.26
C THR A 61 28.71 26.16 6.23
N GLU A 62 29.09 24.95 6.66
CA GLU A 62 29.21 23.77 5.79
C GLU A 62 27.84 23.22 5.36
N LEU A 63 26.84 23.24 6.25
CA LEU A 63 25.47 22.85 5.92
C LEU A 63 24.86 23.78 4.88
N ARG A 64 25.17 25.09 4.92
CA ARG A 64 24.67 26.04 3.92
C ARG A 64 25.08 25.68 2.48
N GLN A 65 26.32 25.22 2.27
CA GLN A 65 26.77 24.82 0.92
C GLN A 65 26.06 23.56 0.44
N PHE A 66 25.91 22.56 1.32
CA PHE A 66 25.12 21.36 1.04
C PHE A 66 23.66 21.69 0.72
N TYR A 67 23.06 22.64 1.47
CA TYR A 67 21.70 23.10 1.24
C TYR A 67 21.53 23.89 -0.05
N ALA A 68 22.50 24.72 -0.42
CA ALA A 68 22.46 25.44 -1.70
C ALA A 68 22.40 24.43 -2.86
N GLN A 69 23.24 23.39 -2.82
CA GLN A 69 23.25 22.33 -3.82
C GLN A 69 21.95 21.50 -3.84
N LEU A 70 21.39 21.20 -2.66
CA LEU A 70 20.11 20.50 -2.55
C LEU A 70 18.91 21.35 -2.98
N SER A 71 18.98 22.67 -2.80
CA SER A 71 17.90 23.59 -3.13
C SER A 71 17.64 23.65 -4.64
N GLU A 72 18.66 23.42 -5.47
CA GLU A 72 18.51 23.27 -6.92
C GLU A 72 17.68 22.03 -7.29
N GLY A 73 17.80 20.95 -6.49
CA GLY A 73 17.03 19.71 -6.63
C GLY A 73 15.68 19.70 -5.90
N TRP A 74 15.28 20.82 -5.27
CA TRP A 74 14.09 20.87 -4.41
C TRP A 74 12.78 20.40 -5.09
N PRO A 75 12.50 20.75 -6.36
CA PRO A 75 11.29 20.24 -7.03
C PRO A 75 11.27 18.72 -7.17
N LEU A 76 12.42 18.09 -7.45
CA LEU A 76 12.52 16.62 -7.56
C LEU A 76 12.33 15.96 -6.20
N LEU A 77 12.92 16.52 -5.13
CA LEU A 77 12.74 16.02 -3.77
C LEU A 77 11.28 16.06 -3.32
N LEU A 78 10.58 17.16 -3.62
CA LEU A 78 9.15 17.27 -3.35
C LEU A 78 8.35 16.23 -4.14
N GLY A 79 8.68 16.04 -5.43
CA GLY A 79 8.05 15.00 -6.26
C GLY A 79 8.25 13.59 -5.68
N ILE A 80 9.47 13.27 -5.26
CA ILE A 80 9.81 12.00 -4.60
C ILE A 80 9.03 11.85 -3.29
N ALA A 81 9.00 12.89 -2.45
CA ALA A 81 8.29 12.85 -1.16
C ALA A 81 6.79 12.61 -1.35
N ILE A 82 6.14 13.33 -2.27
CA ILE A 82 4.72 13.14 -2.60
C ILE A 82 4.47 11.72 -3.09
N LEU A 83 5.33 11.21 -3.96
CA LEU A 83 5.19 9.87 -4.52
C LEU A 83 5.35 8.77 -3.46
N VAL A 84 6.30 8.93 -2.53
CA VAL A 84 6.48 8.03 -1.38
C VAL A 84 5.24 8.04 -0.48
N LEU A 85 4.66 9.21 -0.20
CA LEU A 85 3.42 9.32 0.58
C LEU A 85 2.25 8.64 -0.14
N ALA A 86 2.12 8.84 -1.45
CA ALA A 86 1.08 8.19 -2.26
C ALA A 86 1.22 6.66 -2.25
N VAL A 87 2.43 6.14 -2.46
CA VAL A 87 2.73 4.69 -2.41
C VAL A 87 2.44 4.11 -1.02
N SER A 88 2.78 4.84 0.04
CA SER A 88 2.50 4.42 1.42
C SER A 88 0.99 4.34 1.69
N GLY A 89 0.24 5.38 1.29
CA GLY A 89 -1.21 5.39 1.41
C GLY A 89 -1.88 4.26 0.62
N MET A 90 -1.43 4.01 -0.60
CA MET A 90 -1.91 2.87 -1.42
C MET A 90 -1.59 1.52 -0.78
N THR A 91 -0.42 1.38 -0.16
CA THR A 91 -0.02 0.15 0.54
C THR A 91 -0.94 -0.13 1.73
N ILE A 92 -1.24 0.90 2.53
CA ILE A 92 -2.20 0.78 3.65
C ILE A 92 -3.58 0.39 3.12
N TRP A 93 -4.05 1.04 2.06
CA TRP A 93 -5.36 0.75 1.48
C TRP A 93 -5.43 -0.67 0.89
N ALA A 94 -4.38 -1.12 0.21
CA ALA A 94 -4.27 -2.47 -0.33
C ALA A 94 -4.32 -3.50 0.80
N GLY A 95 -3.54 -3.31 1.87
CA GLY A 95 -3.58 -4.18 3.05
C GLY A 95 -4.96 -4.22 3.70
N GLY A 96 -5.66 -3.08 3.76
CA GLY A 96 -7.05 -2.99 4.22
C GLY A 96 -8.02 -3.79 3.34
N ALA A 97 -7.92 -3.66 2.02
CA ALA A 97 -8.73 -4.41 1.07
C ALA A 97 -8.48 -5.93 1.20
N LEU A 98 -7.23 -6.34 1.37
CA LEU A 98 -6.85 -7.73 1.54
C LEU A 98 -7.38 -8.32 2.87
N HIS A 99 -7.25 -7.55 3.96
CA HIS A 99 -7.79 -7.94 5.27
C HIS A 99 -9.31 -8.12 5.22
N GLN A 100 -10.02 -7.15 4.62
CA GLN A 100 -11.47 -7.19 4.45
C GLN A 100 -11.93 -8.33 3.53
N ALA A 101 -11.17 -8.67 2.48
CA ALA A 101 -11.46 -9.82 1.64
C ALA A 101 -11.36 -11.13 2.44
N GLY A 102 -10.37 -11.23 3.33
CA GLY A 102 -10.26 -12.38 4.24
C GLY A 102 -11.44 -12.49 5.22
N GLU A 103 -11.95 -11.39 5.77
CA GLU A 103 -13.17 -11.43 6.60
C GLU A 103 -14.39 -11.94 5.82
N ASP A 104 -14.57 -11.52 4.56
CA ASP A 104 -15.68 -12.01 3.72
C ASP A 104 -15.53 -13.50 3.40
N PHE A 105 -14.33 -13.98 3.07
CA PHE A 105 -14.09 -15.41 2.82
C PHE A 105 -14.28 -16.27 4.06
N LYS A 106 -13.99 -15.73 5.25
CA LYS A 106 -14.31 -16.41 6.50
C LYS A 106 -15.82 -16.62 6.66
N LEU A 107 -16.64 -15.65 6.25
CA LEU A 107 -18.10 -15.76 6.30
C LEU A 107 -18.61 -16.87 5.37
N VAL A 108 -18.06 -16.99 4.15
CA VAL A 108 -18.36 -18.10 3.21
C VAL A 108 -18.15 -19.47 3.85
N ALA A 109 -17.10 -19.64 4.67
CA ALA A 109 -16.82 -20.91 5.32
C ALA A 109 -17.69 -21.18 6.57
N SER A 110 -18.49 -20.22 7.03
CA SER A 110 -19.15 -20.29 8.35
C SER A 110 -20.67 -20.09 8.32
N THR A 111 -21.25 -19.63 7.23
CA THR A 111 -22.70 -19.33 7.14
C THR A 111 -23.37 -20.10 6.03
N ASP A 112 -24.47 -20.82 6.31
CA ASP A 112 -25.15 -21.68 5.32
C ASP A 112 -26.01 -20.95 4.26
N VAL A 113 -26.23 -19.63 4.37
CA VAL A 113 -27.35 -18.94 3.67
C VAL A 113 -26.90 -17.80 2.73
N ALA A 114 -25.61 -17.46 2.66
CA ALA A 114 -25.15 -16.27 1.93
C ALA A 114 -23.80 -16.39 1.20
N ASP A 115 -23.39 -17.61 0.85
CA ASP A 115 -22.05 -17.90 0.30
C ASP A 115 -21.73 -17.11 -0.98
N GLN A 116 -22.66 -17.06 -1.92
CA GLN A 116 -22.45 -16.38 -3.21
C GLN A 116 -22.19 -14.88 -3.02
N PHE A 117 -22.90 -14.25 -2.09
CA PHE A 117 -22.80 -12.83 -1.83
C PHE A 117 -21.45 -12.48 -1.18
N TYR A 118 -21.05 -13.22 -0.16
CA TYR A 118 -19.76 -13.02 0.50
C TYR A 118 -18.59 -13.39 -0.41
N LEU A 119 -18.73 -14.43 -1.22
CA LEU A 119 -17.71 -14.81 -2.21
C LEU A 119 -17.51 -13.70 -3.25
N ALA A 120 -18.59 -13.18 -3.83
CA ALA A 120 -18.53 -12.08 -4.79
C ALA A 120 -17.86 -10.84 -4.19
N ARG A 121 -18.25 -10.46 -2.96
CA ARG A 121 -17.67 -9.31 -2.26
C ARG A 121 -16.18 -9.51 -1.93
N GLY A 122 -15.81 -10.70 -1.46
CA GLY A 122 -14.42 -11.05 -1.19
C GLY A 122 -13.55 -11.00 -2.46
N LEU A 123 -14.06 -11.51 -3.58
CA LEU A 123 -13.38 -11.45 -4.88
C LEU A 123 -13.25 -10.02 -5.40
N ASP A 124 -14.26 -9.16 -5.22
CA ASP A 124 -14.18 -7.75 -5.62
C ASP A 124 -13.14 -6.97 -4.80
N ARG A 125 -13.05 -7.25 -3.49
CA ARG A 125 -12.01 -6.67 -2.62
C ARG A 125 -10.61 -7.20 -2.99
N LEU A 126 -10.49 -8.48 -3.32
CA LEU A 126 -9.24 -9.06 -3.81
C LEU A 126 -8.82 -8.45 -5.16
N ARG A 127 -9.77 -8.21 -6.06
CA ARG A 127 -9.53 -7.50 -7.32
C ARG A 127 -9.06 -6.06 -7.06
N LEU A 128 -9.63 -5.36 -6.08
CA LEU A 128 -9.16 -4.03 -5.68
C LEU A 128 -7.72 -4.08 -5.17
N PHE A 129 -7.37 -5.05 -4.33
CA PHE A 129 -5.99 -5.26 -3.87
C PHE A 129 -5.02 -5.38 -5.06
N PHE A 130 -5.30 -6.26 -6.02
CA PHE A 130 -4.42 -6.42 -7.20
C PHE A 130 -4.33 -5.17 -8.07
N LYS A 131 -5.42 -4.41 -8.23
CA LYS A 131 -5.39 -3.13 -8.95
C LYS A 131 -4.46 -2.13 -8.27
N LEU A 132 -4.51 -2.05 -6.94
CA LEU A 132 -3.63 -1.19 -6.15
C LEU A 132 -2.18 -1.65 -6.24
N GLU A 133 -1.90 -2.96 -6.21
CA GLU A 133 -0.54 -3.50 -6.37
C GLU A 133 0.07 -3.17 -7.74
N VAL A 134 -0.70 -3.32 -8.83
CA VAL A 134 -0.25 -2.96 -10.19
C VAL A 134 0.02 -1.46 -10.30
N LEU A 135 -0.88 -0.62 -9.77
CA LEU A 135 -0.69 0.83 -9.77
C LEU A 135 0.56 1.23 -8.98
N LYS A 136 0.74 0.65 -7.79
CA LYS A 136 1.92 0.86 -6.93
C LYS A 136 3.20 0.45 -7.63
N ALA A 137 3.21 -0.68 -8.35
CA ALA A 137 4.38 -1.10 -9.13
C ALA A 137 4.74 -0.06 -10.21
N GLY A 138 3.74 0.48 -10.92
CA GLY A 138 3.94 1.57 -11.87
C GLY A 138 4.53 2.83 -11.22
N LEU A 139 4.00 3.24 -10.07
CA LEU A 139 4.55 4.37 -9.30
C LEU A 139 5.97 4.09 -8.79
N GLY A 140 6.30 2.85 -8.47
CA GLY A 140 7.66 2.43 -8.10
C GLY A 140 8.67 2.64 -9.23
N VAL A 141 8.28 2.38 -10.47
CA VAL A 141 9.12 2.67 -11.65
C VAL A 141 9.36 4.17 -11.79
N VAL A 142 8.31 4.98 -11.65
CA VAL A 142 8.43 6.45 -11.69
C VAL A 142 9.36 6.94 -10.59
N LEU A 143 9.24 6.40 -9.38
CA LEU A 143 10.09 6.75 -8.24
C LEU A 143 11.57 6.42 -8.52
N ALA A 144 11.85 5.26 -9.11
CA ALA A 144 13.19 4.86 -9.49
C ALA A 144 13.81 5.81 -10.54
N VAL A 145 13.02 6.24 -11.52
CA VAL A 145 13.45 7.21 -12.54
C VAL A 145 13.75 8.57 -11.91
N LEU A 146 12.86 9.08 -11.04
CA LEU A 146 13.07 10.35 -10.35
C LEU A 146 14.31 10.30 -9.45
N PHE A 147 14.53 9.18 -8.76
CA PHE A 147 15.72 8.98 -7.95
C PHE A 147 17.00 8.96 -8.80
N ALA A 148 17.00 8.26 -9.94
CA ALA A 148 18.12 8.27 -10.87
C ALA A 148 18.41 9.68 -11.41
N ALA A 149 17.37 10.44 -11.77
CA ALA A 149 17.51 11.83 -12.21
C ALA A 149 18.12 12.70 -11.12
N LEU A 150 17.66 12.56 -9.87
CA LEU A 150 18.22 13.27 -8.72
C LEU A 150 19.71 12.96 -8.54
N VAL A 151 20.11 11.69 -8.59
CA VAL A 151 21.52 11.29 -8.48
C VAL A 151 22.35 11.86 -9.64
N MET A 152 21.84 11.85 -10.87
CA MET A 152 22.57 12.45 -12.01
C MET A 152 22.76 13.95 -11.83
N THR A 153 21.75 14.67 -11.35
CA THR A 153 21.87 16.12 -11.10
C THR A 153 22.91 16.44 -10.03
N THR A 154 23.00 15.64 -8.96
CA THR A 154 23.98 15.90 -7.90
C THR A 154 25.41 15.58 -8.33
N GLN A 155 25.61 14.58 -9.20
CA GLN A 155 26.93 14.23 -9.74
C GLN A 155 27.45 15.27 -10.73
N LEU A 156 26.59 15.83 -11.59
CA LEU A 156 26.98 16.86 -12.56
C LEU A 156 27.42 18.16 -11.89
N VAL A 157 26.85 18.50 -10.74
CA VAL A 157 27.21 19.72 -9.98
C VAL A 157 28.52 19.55 -9.19
N ALA A 158 28.98 18.31 -8.98
CA ALA A 158 30.22 18.02 -8.25
C ALA A 158 31.49 18.04 -9.13
N GLN A 159 31.35 18.21 -10.46
CA GLN A 159 32.44 18.30 -11.43
C GLN A 159 32.73 19.75 -11.80
#